data_AF-A0A565A6A3-F1
#
_entry.id   AF-A0A565A6A3-F1
#
_cell.length_a   1.000
_cell.length_b   1.000
_cell.length_c   1.000
_cell.angle_alpha   90.00
_cell.angle_beta   90.00
_cell.angle_gamma   90.00
#
_symmetry.space_group_name_H-M   'P 1'
#
loop_
_entity.id
_entity.type
_entity.pdbx_description
1 polymer ?
#
loop_
_entity_poly.entity_id
_entity_poly.type
_entity_poly.pdbx_seq_one_letter_code
_entity_poly.pdbx_strand_id
1 'polypeptide(L)'
;MVSPQKFEFFNKLDHEKLYEALKYANDGAADSYCTGECTYIHCTMSSMNMYEDICKKINKFFSSLCSTRQGNRWFNSLTSNNYEYINYWLNVKLNNEESKFNSLSNTLSERMKKDGNQCFNKDLFKNTLKYIQKNDFDYMKNIDDLYRNYSNMGYLLKSGKSSNMSCLDYARECHKIYELSIKECPNKGNELYKALETFKTTYESFFGDQTIGSSCHFPDLNK
;
A
#
# COMPACT_ATOMS: atom_id res chain seq x y z
N MET A 1 -5.35 -19.97 9.96
CA MET A 1 -4.23 -19.42 10.74
C MET A 1 -4.36 -17.90 10.72
N VAL A 2 -4.57 -17.28 11.88
CA VAL A 2 -4.66 -15.82 12.04
C VAL A 2 -3.23 -15.26 12.00
N SER A 3 -2.96 -14.27 11.15
CA SER A 3 -1.64 -13.61 11.10
C SER A 3 -1.36 -12.99 12.48
N PRO A 4 -0.28 -13.37 13.18
CA PRO A 4 -0.03 -12.97 14.55
C PRO A 4 0.41 -11.51 14.72
N GLN A 5 0.49 -10.71 13.64
CA GLN A 5 0.79 -9.28 13.70
C GLN A 5 0.09 -8.52 12.56
N LYS A 6 -1.13 -8.05 12.79
CA LYS A 6 -2.03 -7.48 11.76
C LYS A 6 -1.44 -6.30 11.00
N PHE A 7 -0.56 -5.53 11.62
CA PHE A 7 0.00 -4.29 11.07
C PHE A 7 1.46 -4.42 10.63
N GLU A 8 2.13 -5.53 10.96
CA GLU A 8 3.58 -5.68 10.76
C GLU A 8 3.98 -5.63 9.29
N PHE A 9 3.09 -6.04 8.38
CA PHE A 9 3.38 -6.03 6.96
C PHE A 9 3.74 -4.64 6.44
N PHE A 10 3.15 -3.55 7.00
CA PHE A 10 3.50 -2.19 6.61
C PHE A 10 5.01 -1.96 6.72
N ASN A 11 5.60 -2.31 7.87
CA ASN A 11 7.02 -2.07 8.16
C ASN A 11 7.99 -2.87 7.26
N LYS A 12 7.49 -3.85 6.52
CA LYS A 12 8.29 -4.76 5.67
C LYS A 12 8.17 -4.43 4.17
N LEU A 13 7.49 -3.34 3.82
CA LEU A 13 7.28 -2.93 2.43
C LEU A 13 8.35 -1.94 1.97
N ASP A 14 8.70 -2.03 0.69
CA ASP A 14 9.35 -0.94 -0.03
C ASP A 14 8.27 0.07 -0.44
N HIS A 15 7.96 1.01 0.47
CA HIS A 15 6.86 1.95 0.33
C HIS A 15 7.01 2.88 -0.88
N GLU A 16 8.23 3.26 -1.24
CA GLU A 16 8.48 4.13 -2.39
C GLU A 16 8.04 3.45 -3.69
N LYS A 17 8.53 2.23 -3.95
CA LYS A 17 8.11 1.45 -5.13
C LYS A 17 6.63 1.13 -5.11
N LEU A 18 6.10 0.76 -3.94
CA LEU A 18 4.70 0.40 -3.75
C LEU A 18 3.77 1.58 -4.10
N TYR A 19 4.02 2.76 -3.54
CA TYR A 19 3.19 3.93 -3.78
C TYR A 19 3.36 4.50 -5.18
N GLU A 20 4.55 4.40 -5.78
CA GLU A 20 4.74 4.75 -7.20
C GLU A 20 3.92 3.82 -8.11
N ALA A 21 3.98 2.50 -7.89
CA ALA A 21 3.17 1.54 -8.64
C ALA A 21 1.66 1.80 -8.43
N LEU A 22 1.22 2.13 -7.22
CA LEU A 22 -0.17 2.46 -6.95
C LEU A 22 -0.61 3.74 -7.67
N LYS A 23 0.23 4.78 -7.67
CA LYS A 23 -0.06 6.02 -8.38
C LYS A 23 -0.26 5.75 -9.87
N TYR A 24 0.70 5.06 -10.48
CA TYR A 24 0.59 4.64 -11.89
C TYR A 24 -0.65 3.77 -12.15
N ALA A 25 -0.98 2.85 -11.25
CA ALA A 25 -2.17 2.02 -11.36
C ALA A 25 -3.48 2.80 -11.29
N ASN A 26 -3.52 3.89 -10.53
CA ASN A 26 -4.71 4.73 -10.36
C ASN A 26 -4.79 5.90 -11.35
N ASP A 27 -3.69 6.26 -12.03
CA ASP A 27 -3.69 7.32 -13.04
C ASP A 27 -4.61 6.93 -14.20
N GLY A 28 -5.63 7.77 -14.43
CA GLY A 28 -6.69 7.58 -15.43
C GLY A 28 -6.29 7.90 -16.87
N ALA A 29 -4.99 8.10 -17.14
CA ALA A 29 -4.50 8.12 -18.52
C ALA A 29 -4.92 6.80 -19.17
N ALA A 30 -5.60 6.89 -20.31
CA ALA A 30 -6.19 5.78 -21.02
C ALA A 30 -5.11 4.79 -21.48
N ASP A 31 -4.67 3.92 -20.58
CA ASP A 31 -3.62 2.96 -20.88
C ASP A 31 -4.27 1.66 -21.36
N SER A 32 -3.75 1.21 -22.49
CA SER A 32 -3.94 -0.09 -23.15
C SER A 32 -3.73 -1.33 -22.27
N TYR A 33 -3.47 -1.14 -20.97
CA TYR A 33 -3.29 -2.19 -19.98
C TYR A 33 -4.65 -2.83 -19.66
N CYS A 34 -4.92 -3.97 -20.31
CA CYS A 34 -6.22 -4.68 -20.30
C CYS A 34 -7.31 -4.12 -21.24
N THR A 35 -6.96 -3.74 -22.47
CA THR A 35 -7.96 -3.64 -23.57
C THR A 35 -8.34 -5.01 -24.14
N GLY A 36 -7.66 -6.08 -23.73
CA GLY A 36 -7.96 -7.49 -24.01
C GLY A 36 -7.76 -8.36 -22.78
N GLU A 37 -7.08 -9.51 -22.90
CA GLU A 37 -6.82 -10.38 -21.76
C GLU A 37 -5.75 -9.80 -20.80
N CYS A 38 -6.16 -9.52 -19.58
CA CYS A 38 -5.25 -9.19 -18.49
C CYS A 38 -4.30 -10.35 -18.14
N THR A 39 -3.06 -10.00 -17.72
CA THR A 39 -1.97 -10.93 -17.41
C THR A 39 -2.25 -11.82 -16.20
N TYR A 40 -2.72 -11.25 -15.10
CA TYR A 40 -2.80 -11.95 -13.81
C TYR A 40 -4.23 -12.37 -13.43
N ILE A 41 -5.22 -11.52 -13.72
CA ILE A 41 -6.62 -11.78 -13.34
C ILE A 41 -7.51 -11.42 -14.52
N HIS A 42 -8.38 -12.33 -14.94
CA HIS A 42 -9.32 -12.08 -16.03
C HIS A 42 -10.46 -11.12 -15.60
N CYS A 43 -10.54 -9.93 -16.22
CA CYS A 43 -11.45 -8.85 -15.77
C CYS A 43 -12.70 -8.63 -16.63
N THR A 44 -12.76 -9.12 -17.87
CA THR A 44 -13.79 -8.74 -18.86
C THR A 44 -14.94 -9.75 -18.98
N MET A 45 -15.64 -10.06 -17.88
CA MET A 45 -16.81 -10.96 -17.87
C MET A 45 -17.98 -10.36 -17.09
N SER A 46 -19.20 -10.81 -17.41
CA SER A 46 -20.45 -10.31 -16.81
C SER A 46 -20.45 -10.29 -15.28
N SER A 47 -19.88 -11.31 -14.62
CA SER A 47 -19.75 -11.38 -13.15
C SER A 47 -18.75 -10.39 -12.55
N MET A 48 -17.88 -9.78 -13.37
CA MET A 48 -16.90 -8.78 -12.98
C MET A 48 -17.31 -7.35 -13.37
N ASN A 49 -18.43 -7.16 -14.08
CA ASN A 49 -18.82 -5.85 -14.63
C ASN A 49 -18.82 -4.72 -13.58
N MET A 50 -19.30 -5.00 -12.36
CA MET A 50 -19.32 -3.99 -11.29
C MET A 50 -17.95 -3.71 -10.64
N TYR A 51 -16.96 -4.58 -10.85
CA TYR A 51 -15.62 -4.49 -10.27
C TYR A 51 -14.50 -4.44 -11.34
N GLU A 52 -14.86 -4.27 -12.60
CA GLU A 52 -13.93 -4.34 -13.74
C GLU A 52 -12.79 -3.33 -13.59
N ASP A 53 -13.13 -2.09 -13.20
CA ASP A 53 -12.15 -1.04 -12.94
C ASP A 53 -11.15 -1.42 -11.83
N ILE A 54 -11.64 -1.98 -10.72
CA ILE A 54 -10.79 -2.44 -9.61
C ILE A 54 -9.88 -3.59 -10.10
N CYS A 55 -10.43 -4.54 -10.85
CA CYS A 55 -9.67 -5.67 -11.40
C CYS A 55 -8.55 -5.22 -12.36
N LYS A 56 -8.84 -4.25 -13.25
CA LYS A 56 -7.85 -3.66 -14.15
C LYS A 56 -6.75 -2.94 -13.38
N LYS A 57 -7.10 -2.17 -12.35
CA LYS A 57 -6.15 -1.49 -11.47
C LYS A 57 -5.23 -2.46 -10.74
N ILE A 58 -5.75 -3.58 -10.22
CA ILE A 58 -4.90 -4.63 -9.61
C ILE A 58 -3.91 -5.22 -10.62
N ASN A 59 -4.37 -5.51 -11.84
CA ASN A 59 -3.47 -6.03 -12.88
C ASN A 59 -2.38 -5.02 -13.24
N LYS A 60 -2.73 -3.74 -13.40
CA LYS A 60 -1.76 -2.66 -13.66
C LYS A 60 -0.76 -2.52 -12.50
N PHE A 61 -1.24 -2.66 -11.26
CA PHE A 61 -0.41 -2.65 -10.06
C PHE A 61 0.59 -3.81 -10.02
N PHE A 62 0.12 -5.06 -10.15
CA PHE A 62 1.00 -6.24 -10.22
C PHE A 62 2.01 -6.13 -11.34
N SER A 63 1.56 -5.69 -12.52
CA SER A 63 2.46 -5.53 -13.67
C SER A 63 3.54 -4.50 -13.38
N SER A 64 3.21 -3.40 -12.69
CA SER A 64 4.21 -2.38 -12.32
C SER A 64 5.26 -2.91 -11.35
N LEU A 65 4.84 -3.72 -10.37
CA LEU A 65 5.75 -4.34 -9.40
C LEU A 65 6.58 -5.49 -10.00
N CYS A 66 6.02 -6.21 -10.97
CA CYS A 66 6.63 -7.38 -11.59
C CYS A 66 7.41 -7.09 -12.88
N SER A 67 7.18 -5.93 -13.50
CA SER A 67 7.85 -5.55 -14.75
C SER A 67 9.26 -5.04 -14.51
N THR A 68 10.07 -5.18 -15.55
CA THR A 68 11.39 -4.56 -15.67
C THR A 68 11.24 -3.13 -16.19
N ARG A 69 11.19 -2.12 -15.32
CA ARG A 69 11.52 -0.75 -15.77
C ARG A 69 13.04 -0.68 -15.90
N GLN A 70 13.54 -0.40 -17.09
CA GLN A 70 14.98 -0.20 -17.38
C GLN A 70 15.89 -1.43 -17.15
N GLY A 71 15.38 -2.64 -17.39
CA GLY A 71 16.19 -3.87 -17.37
C GLY A 71 16.31 -4.59 -16.03
N ASN A 72 15.81 -4.00 -14.93
CA ASN A 72 15.75 -4.64 -13.61
C ASN A 72 14.30 -4.75 -13.13
N ARG A 73 13.88 -5.93 -12.64
CA ARG A 73 12.55 -6.09 -12.01
C ARG A 73 12.53 -5.30 -10.71
N TRP A 74 11.43 -4.60 -10.42
CA TRP A 74 11.25 -3.95 -9.12
C TRP A 74 11.22 -4.98 -7.98
N PHE A 75 10.59 -6.12 -8.25
CA PHE A 75 10.59 -7.30 -7.38
C PHE A 75 10.85 -8.56 -8.20
N ASN A 76 11.71 -9.44 -7.68
CA ASN A 76 11.90 -10.77 -8.26
C ASN A 76 10.64 -11.61 -8.12
N SER A 77 9.98 -11.50 -6.96
CA SER A 77 8.65 -12.04 -6.68
C SER A 77 7.93 -11.20 -5.63
N LEU A 78 6.61 -11.17 -5.71
CA LEU A 78 5.76 -10.55 -4.71
C LEU A 78 5.68 -11.44 -3.46
N THR A 79 5.86 -10.82 -2.30
CA THR A 79 5.86 -11.48 -0.99
C THR A 79 4.48 -11.46 -0.36
N SER A 80 4.30 -12.20 0.75
CA SER A 80 3.09 -12.14 1.57
C SER A 80 2.74 -10.72 2.01
N ASN A 81 3.74 -9.90 2.34
CA ASN A 81 3.52 -8.52 2.78
C ASN A 81 2.93 -7.66 1.65
N ASN A 82 3.38 -7.87 0.40
CA ASN A 82 2.80 -7.17 -0.75
C ASN A 82 1.32 -7.55 -0.94
N TYR A 83 0.97 -8.83 -0.77
CA TYR A 83 -0.42 -9.28 -0.84
C TYR A 83 -1.27 -8.76 0.31
N GLU A 84 -0.72 -8.67 1.53
CA GLU A 84 -1.43 -8.10 2.69
C GLU A 84 -1.76 -6.62 2.46
N TYR A 85 -0.82 -5.87 1.89
CA TYR A 85 -1.07 -4.49 1.49
C TYR A 85 -2.18 -4.38 0.44
N ILE A 86 -2.17 -5.23 -0.59
CA ILE A 86 -3.22 -5.22 -1.63
C ILE A 86 -4.58 -5.58 -1.05
N ASN A 87 -4.63 -6.51 -0.09
CA ASN A 87 -5.84 -6.82 0.65
C ASN A 87 -6.38 -5.60 1.41
N TYR A 88 -5.52 -4.85 2.10
CA TYR A 88 -5.90 -3.58 2.73
C TYR A 88 -6.41 -2.57 1.70
N TRP A 89 -5.68 -2.37 0.61
CA TRP A 89 -6.07 -1.44 -0.46
C TRP A 89 -7.42 -1.78 -1.09
N LEU A 90 -7.73 -3.07 -1.26
CA LEU A 90 -9.04 -3.54 -1.72
C LEU A 90 -10.15 -3.19 -0.74
N ASN A 91 -9.92 -3.35 0.57
CA ASN A 91 -10.87 -2.91 1.59
C ASN A 91 -11.10 -1.39 1.47
N VAL A 92 -10.07 -0.58 1.23
CA VAL A 92 -10.22 0.87 0.99
C VAL A 92 -11.08 1.15 -0.24
N LYS A 93 -10.78 0.51 -1.38
CA LYS A 93 -11.53 0.71 -2.64
C LYS A 93 -13.00 0.33 -2.57
N LEU A 94 -13.34 -0.59 -1.68
CA LEU A 94 -14.70 -1.05 -1.44
C LEU A 94 -15.36 -0.37 -0.24
N ASN A 95 -14.80 0.76 0.24
CA ASN A 95 -15.29 1.52 1.40
C ASN A 95 -15.44 0.66 2.67
N ASN A 96 -14.64 -0.39 2.80
CA ASN A 96 -14.68 -1.37 3.88
C ASN A 96 -16.10 -1.98 4.07
N GLU A 97 -16.81 -2.22 2.96
CA GLU A 97 -18.09 -2.95 2.97
C GLU A 97 -17.87 -4.46 2.81
N GLU A 98 -18.18 -5.23 3.85
CA GLU A 98 -17.93 -6.68 3.90
C GLU A 98 -18.59 -7.46 2.75
N SER A 99 -19.85 -7.15 2.42
CA SER A 99 -20.58 -7.83 1.35
C SER A 99 -19.94 -7.62 -0.03
N LYS A 100 -19.53 -6.38 -0.33
CA LYS A 100 -18.78 -6.04 -1.55
C LYS A 100 -17.41 -6.72 -1.57
N PHE A 101 -16.70 -6.72 -0.43
CA PHE A 101 -15.40 -7.37 -0.32
C PHE A 101 -15.50 -8.88 -0.58
N ASN A 102 -16.43 -9.57 0.07
CA ASN A 102 -16.62 -11.01 -0.09
C ASN A 102 -17.01 -11.36 -1.54
N SER A 103 -17.90 -10.56 -2.14
CA SER A 103 -18.28 -10.72 -3.56
C SER A 103 -17.09 -10.55 -4.51
N LEU A 104 -16.29 -9.50 -4.34
CA LEU A 104 -15.09 -9.30 -5.17
C LEU A 104 -14.05 -10.39 -4.93
N SER A 105 -13.76 -10.74 -3.67
CA SER A 105 -12.74 -11.72 -3.30
C SER A 105 -12.99 -13.10 -3.92
N ASN A 106 -14.25 -13.57 -3.86
CA ASN A 106 -14.66 -14.82 -4.52
C ASN A 106 -14.42 -14.75 -6.03
N THR A 107 -14.86 -13.65 -6.64
CA THR A 107 -14.73 -13.46 -8.09
C THR A 107 -13.25 -13.35 -8.52
N LEU A 108 -12.39 -12.66 -7.77
CA LEU A 108 -10.95 -12.62 -8.04
C LEU A 108 -10.35 -14.03 -7.95
N SER A 109 -10.67 -14.77 -6.88
CA SER A 109 -10.14 -16.11 -6.61
C SER A 109 -10.41 -17.14 -7.70
N GLU A 110 -11.55 -17.02 -8.39
CA GLU A 110 -11.92 -17.88 -9.52
C GLU A 110 -11.23 -17.48 -10.84
N ARG A 111 -10.71 -16.25 -10.93
CA ARG A 111 -10.24 -15.64 -12.19
C ARG A 111 -8.74 -15.39 -12.24
N MET A 112 -8.01 -15.65 -11.15
CA MET A 112 -6.56 -15.57 -11.11
C MET A 112 -5.91 -16.63 -12.01
N LYS A 113 -4.98 -16.18 -12.84
CA LYS A 113 -4.17 -17.01 -13.72
C LYS A 113 -2.89 -17.44 -13.00
N LYS A 114 -2.30 -18.56 -13.46
CA LYS A 114 -0.95 -18.93 -13.04
C LYS A 114 0.04 -18.01 -13.77
N ASP A 115 0.93 -17.35 -13.03
CA ASP A 115 2.00 -16.56 -13.63
C ASP A 115 3.18 -17.47 -14.00
N GLY A 116 3.54 -17.48 -15.29
CA GLY A 116 4.70 -18.22 -15.79
C GLY A 116 6.04 -17.61 -15.36
N ASN A 117 6.07 -16.30 -15.07
CA ASN A 117 7.29 -15.57 -14.69
C ASN A 117 7.62 -15.68 -13.20
N GLN A 118 6.77 -16.37 -12.43
CA GLN A 118 6.88 -16.61 -10.98
C GLN A 118 6.94 -15.33 -10.12
N CYS A 119 6.57 -14.18 -10.66
CA CYS A 119 6.52 -12.95 -9.87
C CYS A 119 5.25 -12.92 -9.01
N PHE A 120 4.11 -13.27 -9.61
CA PHE A 120 2.82 -13.37 -8.95
C PHE A 120 2.51 -14.81 -8.54
N ASN A 121 2.02 -14.98 -7.32
CA ASN A 121 1.60 -16.26 -6.76
C ASN A 121 0.11 -16.18 -6.42
N LYS A 122 -0.71 -16.82 -7.26
CA LYS A 122 -2.17 -16.82 -7.10
C LYS A 122 -2.64 -17.46 -5.79
N ASP A 123 -1.97 -18.51 -5.33
CA ASP A 123 -2.43 -19.27 -4.17
C ASP A 123 -2.13 -18.49 -2.88
N LEU A 124 -0.96 -17.84 -2.82
CA LEU A 124 -0.64 -16.91 -1.74
C LEU A 124 -1.60 -15.72 -1.74
N PHE A 125 -1.81 -15.07 -2.88
CA PHE A 125 -2.71 -13.90 -2.94
C PHE A 125 -4.13 -14.27 -2.55
N LYS A 126 -4.67 -15.38 -3.07
CA LYS A 126 -5.99 -15.91 -2.70
C LYS A 126 -6.13 -16.12 -1.19
N ASN A 127 -5.12 -16.72 -0.55
CA ASN A 127 -5.14 -16.98 0.89
C ASN A 127 -5.05 -15.69 1.74
N THR A 128 -4.56 -14.59 1.16
CA THR A 128 -4.47 -13.30 1.83
C THR A 128 -5.76 -12.48 1.75
N LEU A 129 -6.64 -12.74 0.78
CA LEU A 129 -7.88 -11.99 0.59
C LEU A 129 -8.86 -12.21 1.77
N LYS A 130 -9.01 -11.20 2.61
CA LYS A 130 -9.87 -11.20 3.79
C LYS A 130 -10.44 -9.80 4.07
N TYR A 131 -11.71 -9.76 4.47
CA TYR A 131 -12.32 -8.55 4.99
C TYR A 131 -11.60 -8.12 6.27
N ILE A 132 -11.30 -6.83 6.38
CA ILE A 132 -10.63 -6.26 7.55
C ILE A 132 -11.71 -5.63 8.43
N GLN A 133 -11.74 -6.02 9.70
CA GLN A 133 -12.72 -5.50 10.65
C GLN A 133 -12.52 -3.99 10.84
N LYS A 134 -13.63 -3.27 11.02
CA LYS A 134 -13.67 -1.80 10.99
C LYS A 134 -12.61 -1.13 11.86
N ASN A 135 -12.45 -1.58 13.11
CA ASN A 135 -11.45 -1.03 14.03
C ASN A 135 -10.01 -1.22 13.49
N ASP A 136 -9.68 -2.43 13.03
CA ASP A 136 -8.36 -2.69 12.45
C ASP A 136 -8.16 -1.87 11.16
N PHE A 137 -9.20 -1.73 10.34
CA PHE A 137 -9.18 -0.97 9.10
C PHE A 137 -8.86 0.51 9.33
N ASP A 138 -9.49 1.13 10.33
CA ASP A 138 -9.26 2.54 10.66
C ASP A 138 -7.82 2.77 11.15
N TYR A 139 -7.27 1.84 11.94
CA TYR A 139 -5.86 1.91 12.33
C TYR A 139 -4.89 1.69 11.16
N MET A 140 -5.18 0.74 10.26
CA MET A 140 -4.38 0.52 9.05
C MET A 140 -4.38 1.75 8.14
N LYS A 141 -5.50 2.47 8.07
CA LYS A 141 -5.60 3.72 7.30
C LYS A 141 -4.63 4.78 7.82
N ASN A 142 -4.58 4.99 9.13
CA ASN A 142 -3.63 5.92 9.73
C ASN A 142 -2.18 5.52 9.43
N ILE A 143 -1.84 4.23 9.54
CA ILE A 143 -0.49 3.74 9.23
C ILE A 143 -0.15 3.94 7.74
N ASP A 144 -1.08 3.66 6.82
CA ASP A 144 -0.87 3.89 5.38
C ASP A 144 -0.67 5.37 5.07
N ASP A 145 -1.44 6.27 5.70
CA ASP A 145 -1.30 7.72 5.52
C ASP A 145 0.07 8.21 6.03
N LEU A 146 0.54 7.69 7.16
CA LEU A 146 1.89 7.96 7.70
C LEU A 146 2.98 7.58 6.68
N TYR A 147 2.94 6.34 6.17
CA TYR A 147 3.93 5.87 5.20
C TYR A 147 3.82 6.58 3.84
N ARG A 148 2.60 6.93 3.40
CA ARG A 148 2.37 7.70 2.17
C ARG A 148 2.97 9.10 2.27
N ASN A 149 2.75 9.80 3.38
CA ASN A 149 3.33 11.13 3.63
C ASN A 149 4.85 11.04 3.70
N TYR A 150 5.39 10.05 4.42
CA TYR A 150 6.81 9.73 4.45
C TYR A 150 7.42 9.54 3.05
N SER A 151 6.80 8.70 2.20
CA SER A 151 7.29 8.48 0.84
C SER A 151 7.19 9.72 -0.05
N ASN A 152 6.15 10.55 0.13
CA ASN A 152 6.04 11.82 -0.61
C ASN A 152 7.15 12.80 -0.23
N MET A 153 7.53 12.88 1.06
CA MET A 153 8.68 13.67 1.48
C MET A 153 9.97 13.17 0.85
N GLY A 154 10.22 11.86 0.87
CA GLY A 154 11.35 11.23 0.19
C GLY A 154 11.41 11.57 -1.30
N TYR A 155 10.27 11.52 -1.99
CA TYR A 155 10.18 11.86 -3.40
C TYR A 155 10.50 13.34 -3.67
N LEU A 156 9.94 14.27 -2.87
CA LEU A 156 10.20 15.71 -3.00
C LEU A 156 11.69 16.03 -2.88
N LEU A 157 12.32 15.46 -1.85
CA LEU A 157 13.73 15.67 -1.54
C LEU A 157 14.66 15.11 -2.63
N LYS A 158 14.36 13.92 -3.16
CA LYS A 158 15.14 13.30 -4.24
C LYS A 158 14.94 13.97 -5.60
N SER A 159 13.71 14.36 -5.92
CA SER A 159 13.35 14.83 -7.26
C SER A 159 13.52 16.34 -7.45
N GLY A 160 13.52 17.12 -6.36
CA GLY A 160 13.53 18.58 -6.41
C GLY A 160 12.30 19.20 -7.10
N LYS A 161 11.28 18.38 -7.42
CA LYS A 161 10.07 18.83 -8.12
C LYS A 161 9.07 19.42 -7.14
N SER A 162 8.41 20.50 -7.54
CA SER A 162 7.30 21.07 -6.78
C SER A 162 6.12 20.09 -6.74
N SER A 163 5.59 19.84 -5.55
CA SER A 163 4.29 19.18 -5.37
C SER A 163 3.27 20.14 -4.77
N ASN A 164 2.00 19.73 -4.70
CA ASN A 164 0.93 20.55 -4.12
C ASN A 164 1.16 20.83 -2.62
N MET A 165 1.92 19.98 -1.93
CA MET A 165 2.32 20.17 -0.54
C MET A 165 3.83 20.36 -0.46
N SER A 166 4.26 21.20 0.48
CA SER A 166 5.67 21.28 0.83
C SER A 166 6.09 20.05 1.66
N CYS A 167 7.39 19.82 1.76
CA CYS A 167 7.91 18.79 2.64
C CYS A 167 7.48 19.00 4.11
N LEU A 168 7.43 20.27 4.55
CA LEU A 168 6.98 20.65 5.88
C LEU A 168 5.50 20.33 6.12
N ASP A 169 4.65 20.44 5.10
CA ASP A 169 3.23 20.10 5.22
C ASP A 169 3.04 18.59 5.43
N TYR A 170 3.78 17.76 4.68
CA TYR A 170 3.78 16.31 4.90
C TYR A 170 4.32 15.93 6.28
N ALA A 171 5.37 16.60 6.76
CA ALA A 171 5.92 16.37 8.11
C ALA A 171 4.89 16.69 9.20
N ARG A 172 4.14 17.80 9.06
CA ARG A 172 3.05 18.18 9.98
C ARG A 172 1.91 17.16 9.98
N GLU A 173 1.51 16.66 8.81
CA GLU A 173 0.48 15.63 8.74
C GLU A 173 0.95 14.32 9.37
N CYS A 174 2.21 13.92 9.17
CA CYS A 174 2.80 12.78 9.90
C CYS A 174 2.72 12.96 11.42
N HIS A 175 3.13 14.12 11.95
CA HIS A 175 3.07 14.42 13.38
C HIS A 175 1.65 14.33 13.92
N LYS A 176 0.69 15.00 13.26
CA LYS A 176 -0.72 14.98 13.66
C LYS A 176 -1.32 13.57 13.67
N ILE A 177 -1.12 12.79 12.60
CA ILE A 177 -1.67 11.43 12.49
C ILE A 177 -1.04 10.53 13.54
N TYR A 178 0.27 10.63 13.73
CA TYR A 178 1.00 9.82 14.71
C TYR A 178 0.55 10.13 16.14
N GLU A 179 0.46 11.41 16.52
CA GLU A 179 0.04 11.84 17.85
C GLU A 179 -1.38 11.35 18.19
N LEU A 180 -2.32 11.49 17.25
CA LEU A 180 -3.69 10.99 17.42
C LEU A 180 -3.72 9.46 17.54
N SER A 181 -3.00 8.76 16.66
CA SER A 181 -2.98 7.29 16.65
C SER A 181 -2.35 6.72 17.93
N ILE A 182 -1.31 7.35 18.47
CA ILE A 182 -0.68 6.94 19.73
C ILE A 182 -1.60 7.21 20.93
N LYS A 183 -2.35 8.31 20.95
CA LYS A 183 -3.34 8.60 22.00
C LYS A 183 -4.48 7.58 22.03
N GLU A 184 -4.88 7.08 20.87
CA GLU A 184 -5.93 6.06 20.72
C GLU A 184 -5.44 4.63 21.03
N CYS A 185 -4.13 4.41 21.15
CA CYS A 185 -3.60 3.09 21.48
C CYS A 185 -4.04 2.64 22.88
N PRO A 186 -4.84 1.56 23.01
CA PRO A 186 -5.34 1.11 24.31
C PRO A 186 -4.24 0.63 25.26
N ASN A 187 -3.09 0.18 24.74
CA ASN A 187 -1.91 -0.13 25.54
C ASN A 187 -0.62 -0.07 24.68
N LYS A 188 0.53 0.16 25.33
CA LYS A 188 1.85 0.23 24.67
C LYS A 188 2.41 -1.13 24.23
N GLY A 189 1.69 -2.22 24.47
CA GLY A 189 2.13 -3.58 24.12
C GLY A 189 1.44 -4.14 22.87
N ASN A 190 0.41 -3.47 22.37
CA ASN A 190 -0.41 -3.97 21.28
C ASN A 190 0.31 -3.83 19.93
N GLU A 191 -0.17 -4.59 18.95
CA GLU A 191 0.41 -4.64 17.61
C GLU A 191 0.40 -3.27 16.91
N LEU A 192 -0.63 -2.46 17.17
CA LEU A 192 -0.74 -1.10 16.64
C LEU A 192 0.39 -0.20 17.17
N TYR A 193 0.61 -0.19 18.48
CA TYR A 193 1.68 0.59 19.09
C TYR A 193 3.05 0.19 18.54
N LYS A 194 3.30 -1.12 18.38
CA LYS A 194 4.55 -1.61 17.77
C LYS A 194 4.72 -1.13 16.32
N ALA A 195 3.64 -1.12 15.53
CA ALA A 195 3.69 -0.59 14.17
C ALA A 195 3.98 0.91 14.15
N LEU A 196 3.33 1.69 15.01
CA LEU A 196 3.57 3.13 15.14
C LEU A 196 5.01 3.44 15.60
N GLU A 197 5.54 2.72 16.59
CA GLU A 197 6.94 2.90 17.03
C GLU A 197 7.95 2.55 15.92
N THR A 198 7.65 1.53 15.12
CA THR A 198 8.49 1.17 13.97
C THR A 198 8.45 2.27 12.90
N PHE A 199 7.26 2.81 12.61
CA PHE A 199 7.13 3.97 11.73
C PHE A 199 7.91 5.17 12.27
N LYS A 200 7.77 5.50 13.56
CA LYS A 200 8.49 6.61 14.19
C LYS A 200 10.00 6.46 14.03
N THR A 201 10.54 5.28 14.34
CA THR A 201 11.97 5.00 14.17
C THR A 201 12.41 5.19 12.72
N THR A 202 11.58 4.74 11.77
CA THR A 202 11.82 4.93 10.32
C THR A 202 11.83 6.41 9.94
N TYR A 203 10.84 7.16 10.40
CA TYR A 203 10.69 8.59 10.17
C TYR A 203 11.85 9.39 10.74
N GLU A 204 12.23 9.17 12.00
CA GLU A 204 13.32 9.89 12.65
C GLU A 204 14.68 9.58 12.00
N SER A 205 14.89 8.33 11.58
CA SER A 205 16.11 7.92 10.88
C SER A 205 16.29 8.65 9.54
N PHE A 206 15.19 8.97 8.86
CA PHE A 206 15.22 9.72 7.60
C PHE A 206 15.75 11.15 7.75
N PHE A 207 15.56 11.79 8.91
CA PHE A 207 16.10 13.12 9.19
C PHE A 207 17.47 13.09 9.88
N GLY A 208 17.86 11.96 10.48
CA GLY A 208 19.20 11.75 11.03
C GLY A 208 20.31 11.72 9.97
N ASP A 209 19.95 11.46 8.71
CA ASP A 209 20.86 11.59 7.58
C ASP A 209 21.02 13.08 7.19
N GLN A 210 22.18 13.65 7.55
CA GLN A 210 22.49 15.08 7.42
C GLN A 210 22.41 15.63 5.99
N THR A 211 22.31 14.76 4.98
CA THR A 211 22.15 15.16 3.57
C THR A 211 20.71 15.56 3.21
N ILE A 212 19.71 15.16 4.00
CA ILE A 212 18.29 15.35 3.73
C ILE A 212 17.62 16.27 4.77
N GLY A 213 18.16 16.31 5.99
CA GLY A 213 17.50 16.86 7.18
C GLY A 213 17.30 18.39 7.26
N SER A 214 17.88 19.21 6.37
CA SER A 214 17.87 20.68 6.55
C SER A 214 16.66 21.42 5.96
N SER A 215 15.93 20.84 4.99
CA SER A 215 14.82 21.52 4.30
C SER A 215 13.41 21.08 4.74
N CYS A 216 13.31 20.02 5.55
CA CYS A 216 12.06 19.34 5.90
C CYS A 216 11.82 19.21 7.41
N HIS A 217 12.57 19.93 8.24
CA HIS A 217 12.70 19.60 9.66
C HIS A 217 11.45 19.98 10.50
N PHE A 218 10.83 18.96 11.09
CA PHE A 218 9.99 19.08 12.29
C PHE A 218 10.62 18.20 13.37
N PRO A 219 10.92 18.70 14.59
CA PRO A 219 12.04 18.17 15.35
C PRO A 219 11.85 16.78 15.95
N ASP A 220 10.63 16.34 16.23
CA ASP A 220 10.35 15.04 16.86
C ASP A 220 8.85 14.71 16.71
N LEU A 221 8.47 13.44 16.51
CA LEU A 221 7.05 13.03 16.51
C LEU A 221 6.41 13.05 17.93
N ASN A 222 7.22 13.28 18.97
CA ASN A 222 6.83 13.17 20.39
C ASN A 222 6.91 14.49 21.18
N LYS A 223 7.13 15.64 20.53
CA LYS A 223 7.11 16.96 21.18
C LYS A 223 5.85 17.74 20.83
#